data_AF-Q01K03-F1
#
_entry.id   AF-Q01K03-F1
#
_cell.length_a   1.000
_cell.length_b   1.000
_cell.length_c   1.000
_cell.angle_alpha   90.00
_cell.angle_beta   90.00
_cell.angle_gamma   90.00
#
_symmetry.space_group_name_H-M   'P 1'
#
loop_
_entity.id
_entity.type
_entity.pdbx_description
1 polymer ?
#
loop_
_entity_poly.entity_id
_entity_poly.type
_entity_poly.pdbx_seq_one_letter_code
_entity_poly.pdbx_strand_id
1 'polypeptide(L)'
;MPLALTLLGLLLLSLHISASCAAMDTMTPGQALFGNDKLVSNNGKFALGFFHTGSKSSHNTLNWYLGIWYNKIPKLTPVWVENGDNPVTDNPTIQSSQSLAMEDLSS
;
A
#
# COMPACT_ATOMS: atom_id res chain seq x y z
N MET A 1 28.94 -31.11 -1.73
CA MET A 1 29.07 -29.83 -1.01
C MET A 1 28.80 -28.59 -1.88
N PRO A 2 29.26 -28.44 -3.14
CA PRO A 2 28.92 -27.26 -3.95
C PRO A 2 27.49 -27.26 -4.51
N LEU A 3 26.90 -28.44 -4.75
CA LEU A 3 25.54 -28.57 -5.29
C LEU A 3 24.45 -28.12 -4.29
N ALA A 4 24.66 -28.36 -2.99
CA ALA A 4 23.71 -27.96 -1.96
C ALA A 4 23.71 -26.43 -1.75
N LEU A 5 24.88 -25.80 -1.82
CA LEU A 5 25.02 -24.36 -1.67
C LEU A 5 24.44 -23.59 -2.86
N THR A 6 24.60 -24.12 -4.07
CA THR A 6 23.98 -23.55 -5.29
C THR A 6 22.47 -23.70 -5.27
N LEU A 7 21.94 -24.87 -4.84
CA LEU A 7 20.49 -25.07 -4.70
C LEU A 7 19.89 -24.15 -3.63
N LEU A 8 20.58 -23.97 -2.49
CA LEU A 8 20.17 -23.05 -1.44
C LEU A 8 20.18 -21.59 -1.93
N GLY A 9 21.21 -21.20 -2.69
CA GLY A 9 21.27 -19.87 -3.31
C GLY A 9 20.12 -19.62 -4.28
N LEU A 10 19.80 -20.59 -5.14
CA LEU A 10 18.66 -20.53 -6.07
C LEU A 10 17.32 -20.44 -5.35
N LEU A 11 17.16 -21.18 -4.24
CA LEU A 11 15.95 -21.13 -3.41
C LEU A 11 15.78 -19.77 -2.74
N LEU A 12 16.86 -19.20 -2.19
CA LEU A 12 16.82 -17.85 -1.61
C LEU A 12 16.48 -16.80 -2.69
N LEU A 13 17.07 -16.92 -3.87
CA LEU A 13 16.80 -16.03 -4.99
C LEU A 13 15.34 -16.11 -5.47
N SER A 14 14.75 -17.31 -5.52
CA SER A 14 13.34 -17.48 -5.91
C SER A 14 12.36 -16.94 -4.86
N LEU A 15 12.67 -17.08 -3.57
CA LEU A 15 11.89 -16.47 -2.48
C LEU A 15 11.91 -14.94 -2.55
N HIS A 16 13.02 -14.33 -2.98
CA HIS A 16 13.11 -12.88 -3.17
C HIS A 16 12.27 -12.37 -4.36
N ILE A 17 12.04 -13.19 -5.39
CA ILE A 17 11.27 -12.80 -6.59
C ILE A 17 9.76 -12.87 -6.35
N SER A 18 9.29 -13.70 -5.42
CA SER A 18 7.85 -13.96 -5.22
C SER A 18 7.06 -12.85 -4.51
N ALA A 19 7.69 -11.71 -4.19
CA ALA A 19 7.05 -10.58 -3.50
C ALA A 19 6.67 -9.41 -4.43
N SER A 20 6.66 -9.59 -5.76
CA SER A 20 6.12 -8.55 -6.64
C SER A 20 4.58 -8.61 -6.64
N CYS A 21 3.95 -7.84 -5.76
CA CYS A 21 2.53 -7.52 -5.89
C CYS A 21 2.33 -6.80 -7.25
N ALA A 22 1.51 -7.37 -8.12
CA ALA A 22 1.17 -6.76 -9.40
C ALA A 22 0.40 -5.47 -9.12
N ALA A 23 1.05 -4.32 -9.32
CA ALA A 23 0.39 -3.03 -9.15
C ALA A 23 -0.64 -2.85 -10.29
N MET A 24 -1.92 -2.79 -9.92
CA MET A 24 -2.99 -2.46 -10.86
C MET A 24 -2.91 -0.97 -11.21
N ASP A 25 -3.10 -0.62 -12.48
CA ASP A 25 -3.12 0.77 -12.94
C ASP A 25 -4.52 1.37 -13.01
N THR A 26 -5.55 0.52 -12.85
CA THR A 26 -6.96 0.86 -12.96
C THR A 26 -7.73 0.23 -11.80
N MET A 27 -8.46 1.03 -11.02
CA MET A 27 -9.47 0.52 -10.07
C MET A 27 -10.85 0.61 -10.69
N THR A 28 -11.64 -0.46 -10.56
CA THR A 28 -13.07 -0.39 -10.83
C THR A 28 -13.82 0.16 -9.61
N PRO A 29 -14.96 0.86 -9.82
CA PRO A 29 -15.82 1.29 -8.72
C PRO A 29 -16.19 0.11 -7.82
N GLY A 30 -16.04 0.27 -6.51
CA GLY A 30 -16.29 -0.79 -5.52
C GLY A 30 -15.08 -1.64 -5.14
N GLN A 31 -13.93 -1.48 -5.81
CA GLN A 31 -12.66 -2.01 -5.29
C GLN A 31 -12.11 -1.12 -4.19
N ALA A 32 -11.56 -1.73 -3.14
CA ALA A 32 -10.90 -1.03 -2.05
C ALA A 32 -9.39 -1.30 -2.09
N LEU A 33 -8.60 -0.32 -1.66
CA LEU A 33 -7.17 -0.48 -1.40
C LEU A 33 -6.99 -0.85 0.06
N PHE A 34 -6.23 -1.90 0.35
CA PHE A 34 -5.99 -2.34 1.72
C PHE A 34 -4.50 -2.28 2.06
N GLY A 35 -4.18 -1.86 3.29
CA GLY A 35 -2.81 -1.95 3.83
C GLY A 35 -1.73 -1.34 2.93
N ASN A 36 -0.94 -2.20 2.28
CA ASN A 36 0.20 -1.86 1.43
C ASN A 36 -0.13 -1.87 -0.07
N ASP A 37 -1.40 -2.04 -0.43
CA ASP A 37 -1.83 -1.97 -1.83
C ASP A 37 -1.58 -0.58 -2.39
N LYS A 38 -1.08 -0.55 -3.63
CA LYS A 38 -0.94 0.70 -4.38
C LYS A 38 -1.28 0.48 -5.84
N LEU A 39 -1.86 1.51 -6.42
CA LEU A 39 -1.96 1.62 -7.87
C LEU A 39 -0.71 2.28 -8.40
N VAL A 40 -0.18 1.75 -9.50
CA VAL A 40 0.95 2.36 -10.19
C VAL A 40 0.48 2.79 -11.57
N SER A 41 0.68 4.08 -11.89
CA SER A 41 0.36 4.60 -13.22
C SER A 41 1.03 3.76 -14.31
N ASN A 42 0.42 3.65 -15.50
CA ASN A 42 0.95 2.85 -16.61
C ASN A 42 2.43 3.15 -16.97
N ASN A 43 2.88 4.41 -16.85
CA ASN A 43 4.28 4.79 -17.10
C ASN A 43 5.24 4.53 -15.90
N GLY A 44 4.72 4.00 -14.79
CA GLY A 44 5.43 3.68 -13.57
C GLY A 44 5.95 4.89 -12.78
N LYS A 45 5.58 6.13 -13.14
CA LYS A 45 6.12 7.35 -12.49
C LYS A 45 5.40 7.67 -11.19
N PHE A 46 4.10 7.42 -11.11
CA PHE A 46 3.28 7.75 -9.95
C PHE A 46 2.70 6.49 -9.31
N ALA A 47 2.51 6.55 -8.01
CA ALA A 47 1.76 5.57 -7.25
C ALA A 47 0.71 6.27 -6.38
N LEU A 48 -0.46 5.62 -6.22
CA LEU A 48 -1.55 6.01 -5.32
C LEU A 48 -1.75 4.89 -4.29
N GLY A 49 -1.87 5.24 -3.03
CA GLY A 49 -2.13 4.28 -1.95
C GLY A 49 -1.94 4.87 -0.57
N PHE A 50 -1.98 4.02 0.45
CA PHE A 50 -1.73 4.44 1.83
C PHE A 50 -0.23 4.43 2.13
N PHE A 51 0.24 5.45 2.84
CA PHE A 51 1.61 5.53 3.34
C PHE A 51 1.65 6.12 4.75
N HIS A 52 2.71 5.82 5.50
CA HIS A 52 2.96 6.45 6.80
C HIS A 52 4.22 7.32 6.72
N THR A 53 4.21 8.43 7.45
CA THR A 53 5.43 9.24 7.63
C THR A 53 6.24 8.63 8.77
N GLY A 54 7.56 8.51 8.64
CA GLY A 54 8.41 7.74 9.56
C GLY A 54 8.48 8.22 11.02
N SER A 55 7.74 9.27 11.38
CA SER A 55 7.61 9.71 12.77
C SER A 55 6.53 8.89 13.45
N LYS A 56 6.95 7.92 14.27
CA LYS A 56 6.06 7.34 15.29
C LYS A 56 5.48 8.48 16.10
N SER A 57 4.15 8.58 16.18
CA SER A 57 3.51 9.51 17.11
C SER A 57 3.86 9.10 18.55
N SER A 58 3.72 10.03 19.51
CA SER A 58 4.09 9.85 20.92
C SER A 58 3.42 8.67 21.62
N HIS A 59 2.47 7.99 20.95
CA HIS A 59 1.70 6.86 21.44
C HIS A 59 1.98 5.52 20.72
N ASN A 60 3.12 5.38 20.01
CA ASN A 60 3.46 4.19 19.20
C ASN A 60 2.52 3.94 17.99
N THR A 61 1.66 4.90 17.64
CA THR A 61 0.75 4.78 16.51
C THR A 61 1.39 5.36 15.24
N LEU A 62 1.31 4.60 14.13
CA LEU A 62 1.70 5.07 12.80
C LEU A 62 0.53 5.86 12.20
N ASN A 63 0.77 7.11 11.82
CA ASN A 63 -0.23 7.91 11.11
C ASN A 63 -0.24 7.51 9.65
N TRP A 64 -1.37 7.01 9.17
CA TRP A 64 -1.57 6.65 7.77
C TRP A 64 -2.22 7.78 7.00
N TYR A 65 -1.78 7.96 5.76
CA TYR A 65 -2.26 8.96 4.83
C TYR A 65 -2.55 8.30 3.49
N LEU A 66 -3.63 8.70 2.83
CA LEU A 66 -3.86 8.35 1.43
C LEU A 66 -3.25 9.44 0.54
N GLY A 67 -2.51 9.07 -0.49
CA GLY A 67 -2.00 10.07 -1.42
C GLY A 67 -1.28 9.51 -2.63
N ILE A 68 -0.79 10.43 -3.45
CA ILE A 68 -0.08 10.16 -4.70
C ILE A 68 1.37 10.58 -4.52
N TRP A 69 2.32 9.72 -4.91
CA TRP A 69 3.77 10.02 -4.81
C TRP A 69 4.55 9.54 -6.03
N TYR A 70 5.80 9.99 -6.15
CA TYR A 70 6.74 9.50 -7.15
C TYR A 70 7.21 8.07 -6.83
N ASN A 71 6.83 7.10 -7.65
CA ASN A 71 7.09 5.68 -7.41
C ASN A 71 8.56 5.28 -7.57
N LYS A 72 9.35 6.03 -8.37
CA LYS A 72 10.77 5.73 -8.63
C LYS A 72 11.76 6.49 -7.72
N ILE A 73 11.26 7.32 -6.80
CA ILE A 73 12.09 8.04 -5.83
C ILE A 73 12.08 7.24 -4.52
N PRO A 74 13.24 6.77 -4.02
CA PRO A 74 13.29 5.95 -2.79
C PRO A 74 12.76 6.68 -1.55
N LYS A 75 12.92 8.01 -1.53
CA LYS A 75 12.33 8.88 -0.52
C LYS A 75 10.89 9.19 -0.89
N LEU A 76 9.95 8.90 0.01
CA LEU A 76 8.54 9.27 -0.13
C LEU A 76 8.44 10.76 -0.45
N THR A 77 7.97 11.05 -1.67
CA THR A 77 7.83 12.41 -2.21
C THR A 77 6.38 12.58 -2.67
N PRO A 78 5.47 12.99 -1.77
CA PRO A 78 4.07 13.15 -2.10
C PRO A 78 3.88 14.31 -3.09
N VAL A 79 3.07 14.07 -4.11
CA VAL A 79 2.57 15.07 -5.07
C VAL A 79 1.20 15.58 -4.62
N TRP A 80 0.45 14.72 -3.94
CA TRP A 80 -0.85 15.02 -3.36
C TRP A 80 -1.12 14.12 -2.15
N VAL A 81 -1.81 14.64 -1.14
CA VAL A 81 -2.23 13.90 0.06
C VAL A 81 -3.69 14.28 0.36
N GLU A 82 -4.55 13.29 0.57
CA GLU A 82 -5.92 13.53 1.01
C GLU A 82 -5.92 13.90 2.50
N ASN A 83 -6.61 14.98 2.85
CA ASN A 83 -6.91 15.39 4.22
C ASN A 83 -5.68 15.45 5.16
N GLY A 84 -4.79 16.41 4.92
CA GLY A 84 -3.58 16.63 5.74
C GLY A 84 -3.83 16.88 7.23
N ASP A 85 -5.06 17.24 7.61
CA ASP A 85 -5.44 17.56 8.99
C ASP A 85 -6.01 16.37 9.77
N ASN A 86 -6.44 15.30 9.10
CA ASN A 86 -7.09 14.13 9.72
C ASN A 86 -6.38 12.82 9.32
N PRO A 87 -5.24 12.47 9.94
CA PRO A 87 -4.56 11.21 9.67
C PRO A 87 -5.44 10.01 10.07
N VAL A 88 -5.40 8.95 9.27
CA VAL A 88 -6.00 7.67 9.64
C VAL A 88 -5.12 7.06 10.73
N THR A 89 -5.65 7.04 11.95
CA THR A 89 -4.91 6.57 13.14
C THR A 89 -4.93 5.04 13.23
N ASP A 90 -5.89 4.41 12.57
CA ASP A 90 -6.03 2.95 12.53
C ASP A 90 -5.28 2.36 11.34
N ASN A 91 -4.64 1.22 11.55
CA ASN A 91 -3.91 0.52 10.51
C ASN A 91 -4.90 0.07 9.40
N PRO A 92 -4.75 0.48 8.13
CA PRO A 92 -5.70 0.16 7.05
C PRO A 92 -5.76 -1.34 6.72
N THR A 93 -4.97 -2.18 7.41
CA THR A 93 -5.09 -3.64 7.41
C THR A 93 -6.31 -4.14 8.21
N ILE A 94 -6.92 -3.30 9.08
CA ILE A 94 -8.04 -3.70 9.95
C ILE A 94 -9.31 -2.93 9.57
N GLN A 95 -9.83 -3.21 8.37
CA GLN A 95 -11.26 -3.05 8.11
C GLN A 95 -11.81 -4.25 7.34
N SER A 96 -11.50 -5.45 7.86
CA SER A 96 -12.40 -6.59 7.69
C SER A 96 -13.52 -6.39 8.72
N SER A 97 -14.72 -6.05 8.22
CA SER A 97 -16.00 -5.89 8.96
C SER A 97 -16.46 -4.46 9.23
N GLN A 98 -16.60 -3.60 8.22
CA GLN A 98 -17.81 -2.77 8.11
C GLN A 98 -18.15 -2.60 6.63
N SER A 99 -19.15 -3.37 6.19
CA SER A 99 -19.91 -3.12 4.97
C SER A 99 -20.49 -1.71 5.06
N LEU A 100 -20.10 -0.81 4.15
CA LEU A 100 -20.90 0.39 3.89
C LEU A 100 -22.17 -0.07 3.17
N ALA A 101 -23.16 -0.51 3.94
CA ALA A 101 -24.51 -0.71 3.43
C ALA A 101 -25.04 0.67 3.03
N MET A 102 -25.12 0.91 1.72
CA MET A 102 -26.02 1.89 1.15
C MET A 102 -27.46 1.35 1.30
N GLU A 103 -27.98 1.40 2.51
CA GLU A 103 -29.42 1.27 2.82
C GLU A 103 -29.89 2.56 3.48
N ASP A 104 -29.80 3.65 2.74
CA ASP A 104 -30.62 4.83 2.99
C ASP A 104 -31.04 5.41 1.65
N LEU A 105 -31.97 4.73 0.97
CA LEU A 105 -32.92 5.30 0.01
C LEU A 105 -34.01 4.26 -0.31
N SER A 106 -34.91 4.02 0.63
CA SER A 106 -36.30 3.70 0.32
C SER A 106 -37.18 4.27 1.41
N SER A 107 -37.95 5.28 1.04
CA SER A 107 -39.14 5.70 1.76
C SER A 107 -40.17 4.56 1.83
#